data_AF-L5LMS8-F1
#
_entry.id   AF-L5LMS8-F1
#
_cell.length_a   1.000
_cell.length_b   1.000
_cell.length_c   1.000
_cell.angle_alpha   90.00
_cell.angle_beta   90.00
_cell.angle_gamma   90.00
#
_symmetry.space_group_name_H-M   'P 1'
#
loop_
_entity.id
_entity.type
_entity.pdbx_description
1 polymer ?
#
loop_
_entity_poly.entity_id
_entity_poly.type
_entity_poly.pdbx_seq_one_letter_code
_entity_poly.pdbx_strand_id
1 'polypeptide(L)' 'MIVYRRKHQELQAMQMELQSPEYKLSKLRTSTIMTDYNPNYCFAGKTSSISDLKEVPRKNITLIR' A
#
# COMPACT_ATOMS: atom_id res chain seq x y z
N MET A 1 38.83 -2.40 -2.43
CA MET A 1 38.02 -2.15 -3.65
C MET A 1 36.88 -3.16 -3.84
N ILE A 2 37.04 -4.43 -3.51
CA ILE A 2 36.01 -5.50 -3.68
C ILE A 2 34.76 -5.25 -2.80
N VAL A 3 34.93 -4.86 -1.54
CA VAL A 3 33.83 -4.56 -0.61
C VAL A 3 32.94 -3.42 -1.13
N TYR A 4 33.54 -2.36 -1.67
CA TYR A 4 32.81 -1.22 -2.22
C TYR A 4 31.96 -1.62 -3.43
N ARG A 5 32.53 -2.41 -4.37
CA ARG A 5 31.78 -2.89 -5.54
C ARG A 5 30.59 -3.76 -5.15
N ARG A 6 30.79 -4.66 -4.18
CA ARG A 6 29.72 -5.51 -3.64
C ARG A 6 28.61 -4.67 -2.99
N LYS A 7 28.98 -3.69 -2.15
CA LYS A 7 28.00 -2.79 -1.52
C LYS A 7 27.23 -1.94 -2.53
N HIS A 8 27.89 -1.52 -3.60
CA HIS A 8 27.22 -0.78 -4.67
C HIS A 8 26.21 -1.64 -5.44
N GLN A 9 26.52 -2.91 -5.70
CA GLN A 9 25.57 -3.85 -6.32
C GLN A 9 24.37 -4.14 -5.41
N GLU A 10 24.61 -4.34 -4.10
CA GLU A 10 23.56 -4.54 -3.10
C GLU A 10 22.61 -3.32 -3.05
N LEU A 11 23.15 -2.10 -3.07
CA LEU A 11 22.36 -0.87 -3.10
C LEU A 11 21.53 -0.74 -4.38
N GLN A 12 22.11 -1.06 -5.55
CA GLN A 12 21.37 -1.02 -6.82
C GLN A 12 20.25 -2.06 -6.86
N ALA A 13 20.49 -3.28 -6.36
CA ALA A 13 19.47 -4.31 -6.28
C ALA A 13 18.31 -3.87 -5.37
N MET A 14 18.62 -3.30 -4.20
CA MET A 14 17.61 -2.78 -3.28
C MET A 14 16.81 -1.63 -3.91
N GLN A 15 17.45 -0.71 -4.63
CA GLN A 15 16.75 0.37 -5.34
C GLN A 15 15.78 -0.16 -6.40
N MET A 16 16.15 -1.21 -7.14
CA MET A 16 15.25 -1.84 -8.10
C MET A 16 14.06 -2.52 -7.42
N GLU A 17 14.29 -3.19 -6.30
CA GLU A 17 13.23 -3.83 -5.52
C GLU A 17 12.23 -2.81 -4.95
N LEU A 18 12.74 -1.67 -4.43
CA LEU A 18 11.92 -0.54 -3.97
C LEU A 18 11.05 0.08 -5.08
N GLN A 19 11.46 -0.05 -6.34
CA GLN A 19 10.69 0.43 -7.49
C GLN A 19 9.64 -0.58 -7.99
N SER A 20 9.70 -1.83 -7.52
CA SER A 20 8.80 -2.87 -7.98
C SER A 20 7.32 -2.51 -7.70
N PRO A 21 6.40 -2.87 -8.62
CA PRO A 21 4.97 -2.67 -8.39
C PRO A 21 4.49 -3.36 -7.10
N GLU A 22 5.04 -4.53 -6.80
CA GLU A 22 4.69 -5.31 -5.62
C GLU A 22 5.12 -4.62 -4.32
N TYR A 23 6.33 -4.04 -4.28
CA TYR A 23 6.79 -3.26 -3.13
C TYR A 23 5.94 -2.00 -2.93
N LYS A 24 5.60 -1.29 -4.01
CA LYS A 24 4.72 -0.11 -3.95
C LYS A 24 3.31 -0.47 -3.46
N LEU A 25 2.74 -1.58 -3.95
CA LEU A 25 1.47 -2.12 -3.48
C LEU A 25 1.54 -2.57 -2.02
N SER A 26 2.60 -3.25 -1.63
CA SER A 26 2.84 -3.68 -0.24
C SER A 26 2.95 -2.46 0.68
N LYS A 27 3.70 -1.43 0.30
CA LYS A 27 3.79 -0.17 1.04
C LYS A 27 2.43 0.54 1.13
N LEU A 28 1.61 0.50 0.07
CA LEU A 28 0.26 1.07 0.08
C LEU A 28 -0.71 0.27 0.96
N ARG A 29 -0.66 -1.06 0.91
CA ARG A 29 -1.49 -1.95 1.75
C ARG A 29 -1.10 -1.87 3.22
N THR A 30 0.19 -1.74 3.50
CA THR A 30 0.74 -1.48 4.83
C THR A 30 0.69 0.00 5.18
N SER A 31 0.19 0.88 4.28
CA SER A 31 -0.01 2.28 4.60
C SER A 31 -1.21 2.34 5.53
N THR A 32 -0.91 2.23 6.81
CA THR A 32 -1.86 2.18 7.91
C THR A 32 -2.64 3.48 8.08
N ILE A 33 -2.52 4.46 7.19
CA ILE A 33 -3.13 5.79 7.31
C ILE A 33 -4.65 5.69 7.48
N MET A 34 -5.32 4.77 6.77
CA MET A 34 -6.76 4.58 6.91
C MET A 34 -7.17 3.77 8.14
N THR A 35 -6.36 2.79 8.56
CA THR A 35 -6.68 1.91 9.70
C THR A 35 -6.23 2.45 11.06
N ASP A 36 -5.12 3.19 11.14
CA ASP A 36 -4.62 3.80 12.38
C ASP A 36 -5.33 5.11 12.72
N TYR A 37 -5.71 5.89 11.69
CA TYR A 37 -6.43 7.15 11.89
C TYR A 37 -7.95 6.97 11.90
N ASN A 38 -8.46 5.97 11.17
CA ASN A 38 -9.88 5.60 10.99
C ASN A 38 -10.87 6.75 11.27
N PRO A 39 -10.89 7.80 10.42
CA PRO A 39 -11.71 8.96 10.67
C PRO A 39 -13.19 8.61 10.56
N ASN A 40 -13.97 9.09 11.52
CA ASN A 40 -15.42 9.04 11.46
C ASN A 40 -15.95 10.06 10.44
N TYR A 41 -16.85 9.63 9.56
CA TYR A 41 -17.61 10.48 8.64
C TYR A 41 -19.02 10.71 9.19
N CYS A 42 -19.44 11.97 9.31
CA CYS A 42 -20.76 12.33 9.83
C CYS A 42 -21.63 12.92 8.73
N PHE A 43 -22.78 12.31 8.46
CA PHE A 43 -23.77 12.81 7.51
C PHE A 43 -25.20 12.52 7.98
N ALA A 44 -26.09 13.52 7.87
CA ALA A 44 -27.48 13.42 8.31
C ALA A 44 -27.67 12.88 9.75
N GLY A 45 -26.79 13.30 10.68
CA GLY A 45 -26.81 12.85 12.07
C GLY A 45 -26.35 11.42 12.31
N LYS A 46 -25.87 10.72 11.27
CA LYS A 46 -25.29 9.38 11.37
C LYS A 46 -23.77 9.47 11.27
N THR A 47 -23.11 8.65 12.06
CA THR A 47 -21.66 8.46 12.01
C THR A 47 -21.37 7.16 11.29
N SER A 48 -20.42 7.20 10.36
CA SER A 48 -19.93 6.04 9.64
C SER A 48 -18.41 5.98 9.71
N SER A 49 -17.86 4.78 9.76
CA SER A 49 -16.42 4.51 9.75
C SER A 49 -16.10 3.53 8.62
N ILE A 50 -14.82 3.15 8.51
CA ILE A 50 -14.39 2.20 7.47
C ILE A 50 -15.11 0.84 7.57
N SER A 51 -15.54 0.43 8.76
CA SER A 51 -16.24 -0.85 8.97
C SER A 51 -17.65 -0.89 8.40
N ASP A 52 -18.25 0.27 8.12
CA ASP A 52 -19.60 0.37 7.56
C ASP A 52 -19.61 0.23 6.03
N LEU A 53 -18.43 0.25 5.40
CA LEU A 53 -18.27 0.08 3.96
C LEU A 53 -18.39 -1.40 3.56
N LYS A 54 -19.10 -1.66 2.45
CA LYS A 54 -19.21 -3.01 1.88
C LYS A 54 -17.96 -3.36 1.06
N GLU A 55 -17.06 -4.13 1.67
CA GLU A 55 -15.86 -4.60 0.99
C GLU A 55 -16.19 -5.62 -0.10
N VAL A 56 -15.64 -5.41 -1.31
CA VAL A 56 -15.77 -6.34 -2.44
C VAL A 56 -14.46 -7.11 -2.61
N PRO A 57 -14.47 -8.46 -2.58
CA PRO A 57 -13.23 -9.23 -2.78
C PRO A 57 -12.54 -8.87 -4.10
N ARG A 58 -11.24 -8.56 -4.04
CA ARG A 58 -10.46 -8.12 -5.22
C ARG A 58 -10.56 -9.05 -6.43
N LYS A 59 -10.71 -10.36 -6.20
CA LYS A 59 -10.86 -11.39 -7.25
C LYS A 59 -12.13 -11.22 -8.10
N ASN A 60 -13.12 -10.47 -7.60
CA ASN A 60 -14.37 -10.19 -8.28
C ASN A 60 -14.33 -8.87 -9.08
N ILE A 61 -13.20 -8.17 -9.13
CA ILE A 61 -13.06 -6.84 -9.75
C ILE A 61 -12.15 -6.92 -10.97
N THR A 62 -12.68 -6.59 -12.16
CA THR A 62 -11.92 -6.50 -13.42
C THR A 62 -12.06 -5.10 -13.98
N LEU A 63 -10.93 -4.46 -14.32
CA LEU A 63 -10.93 -3.18 -15.02
C LEU A 63 -11.06 -3.43 -16.52
N ILE A 64 -11.97 -2.71 -17.18
CA ILE A 64 -12.17 -2.74 -18.64
C ILE A 64 -11.53 -1.47 -19.22
N ARG A 65 -10.86 -1.60 -20.37
CA ARG A 65 -10.17 -0.51 -21.06
C ARG A 65 -10.96 -0.02 -22.26
#